data_AF-A0A843HGY2-F1
#
_entry.id   AF-A0A843HGY2-F1
#
_cell.length_a   1.000
_cell.length_b   1.000
_cell.length_c   1.000
_cell.angle_alpha   90.00
_cell.angle_beta   90.00
_cell.angle_gamma   90.00
#
_symmetry.space_group_name_H-M   'P 1'
#
loop_
_entity.id
_entity.type
_entity.pdbx_description
1 polymer ?
#
loop_
_entity_poly.entity_id
_entity_poly.type
_entity_poly.pdbx_seq_one_letter_code
_entity_poly.pdbx_strand_id
1 'polypeptide(L)'
;MNLTNCGVFELLEDRYYDVDDIDGLIENCFTHHYTRKNDCEVFEDVLAFDIETSSFEYGADDETPYFFDADLYALMQNTILKYSDAIRSDIPDFDKKRLKYLHLITLSKDKGIPIDSYYKEMSDIYPSYFPDDIYHPADQLQKIFEVIDMIKPVKDDDADKCAIMYVWQLAINGRVVIGRTWDEFIYVLTKIAEAHHLHTKRKMIIYVHNLAYEFQFMRCFFNWSKVFAVAPRKPIYAICDLGFEFRCSYILSNYSLAKVGENLQRYKVSKLVGNLDYQLIRTPETILSEDEINYCINDVLVVSAYIKEEIENEGSITKIPLTCTGYCRNYVRKQCLSAKGKKARDEQFYKYHKMIKKLKLTVPEYHQLHRAFMGGFTHCSARFSGITVQNVDSFDFTSSYPAVLLSEQYPMSKAEVVKVNSVSELKHNIDLYCCVFDVEFTDLEPTMINENYIPKSKCYNIEDCVENNGRVVSCSRCGITLTDVDFNIIRKCYKWSSIKIGTFRRYKRGYLPKEIIMSILTLYKDKTMLKGVKGKETEYLKSKGLLNSVY
;
A
#
# COMPACT_ATOMS: atom_id res chain seq x y z
N MET A 1 24.19 -17.44 30.06
CA MET A 1 23.92 -16.22 30.84
C MET A 1 22.53 -15.75 30.50
N ASN A 2 21.71 -15.56 31.52
CA ASN A 2 20.25 -15.46 31.46
C ASN A 2 19.76 -14.19 30.75
N LEU A 3 18.83 -14.37 29.81
CA LEU A 3 18.17 -13.35 28.97
C LEU A 3 16.95 -12.70 29.66
N THR A 4 16.99 -12.45 30.97
CA THR A 4 15.76 -12.09 31.71
C THR A 4 15.71 -10.72 32.38
N ASN A 5 16.71 -9.84 32.28
CA ASN A 5 16.63 -8.52 32.93
C ASN A 5 17.31 -7.40 32.12
N CYS A 6 16.73 -7.05 30.97
CA CYS A 6 16.81 -5.67 30.48
C CYS A 6 15.38 -5.17 30.34
N GLY A 7 14.86 -4.66 31.46
CA GLY A 7 13.62 -3.90 31.48
C GLY A 7 13.78 -2.62 30.66
N VAL A 8 12.73 -2.31 29.91
CA VAL A 8 12.13 -1.00 29.59
C VAL A 8 11.30 -1.26 28.33
N PHE A 9 10.24 -2.04 28.52
CA PHE A 9 9.00 -1.92 27.75
C PHE A 9 7.86 -1.98 28.79
N GLU A 10 8.11 -1.40 29.96
CA GLU A 10 7.04 -1.10 30.91
C GLU A 10 6.32 0.11 30.35
N LEU A 11 4.99 0.07 30.40
CA LEU A 11 4.12 1.20 30.11
C LEU A 11 4.42 2.29 31.16
N LEU A 12 5.47 3.09 30.94
CA LEU A 12 5.86 4.18 31.81
C LEU A 12 4.81 5.30 31.72
N GLU A 13 4.58 5.98 32.84
CA GLU A 13 3.62 7.09 32.96
C GLU A 13 4.07 8.31 32.13
N ASP A 14 5.37 8.47 31.90
CA ASP A 14 5.97 9.52 31.06
C ASP A 14 6.35 8.97 29.67
N ARG A 15 5.44 9.05 28.69
CA ARG A 15 5.63 8.50 27.32
C ARG A 15 6.20 9.50 26.31
N TYR A 16 6.39 10.75 26.71
CA TYR A 16 6.60 11.88 25.81
C TYR A 16 7.87 12.65 26.18
N TYR A 17 8.69 12.93 25.16
CA TYR A 17 9.84 13.82 25.25
C TYR A 17 9.70 14.90 24.18
N ASP A 18 10.02 16.13 24.56
CA ASP A 18 10.21 17.21 23.59
C ASP A 18 11.53 16.99 22.82
N VAL A 19 11.64 17.57 21.63
CA VAL A 19 12.85 17.56 20.81
C VAL A 19 14.05 18.10 21.60
N ASP A 20 13.82 19.07 22.47
CA ASP A 20 14.85 19.69 23.30
C ASP A 20 15.45 18.73 24.35
N ASP A 21 14.78 17.63 24.69
CA ASP A 21 15.24 16.63 25.67
C ASP A 21 15.89 15.39 24.99
N ILE A 22 16.36 15.54 23.75
CA ILE A 22 16.93 14.42 23.00
C ILE A 22 18.20 13.85 23.64
N ASP A 23 19.03 14.67 24.29
CA ASP A 23 20.24 14.21 24.95
C ASP A 23 19.91 13.30 26.15
N GLY A 24 18.91 13.67 26.96
CA GLY A 24 18.39 12.83 28.05
C GLY A 24 17.80 11.52 27.53
N LEU A 25 17.14 11.55 26.37
CA LEU A 25 16.61 10.35 25.73
C LEU A 25 17.74 9.43 25.25
N ILE A 26 18.79 9.96 24.62
CA ILE A 26 19.94 9.18 24.13
C ILE A 26 20.62 8.45 25.28
N GLU A 27 20.84 9.11 26.41
CA GLU A 27 21.48 8.51 27.59
C GLU A 27 20.66 7.37 28.20
N ASN A 28 19.32 7.47 28.17
CA ASN A 28 18.45 6.61 28.95
C ASN A 28 17.69 5.54 28.15
N CYS A 29 17.64 5.62 26.81
CA CYS A 29 16.77 4.78 25.99
C CYS A 29 17.47 3.74 25.14
N PHE A 30 18.78 3.86 24.91
CA PHE A 30 19.50 2.97 24.03
C PHE A 30 20.22 1.86 24.79
N THR A 31 20.03 0.63 24.32
CA THR A 31 20.65 -0.56 24.93
C THR A 31 22.12 -0.76 24.54
N HIS A 32 22.59 -0.05 23.50
CA HIS A 32 23.93 -0.18 22.92
C HIS A 32 24.27 -1.59 22.42
N HIS A 33 23.26 -2.47 22.29
CA HIS A 33 23.42 -3.81 21.76
C HIS A 33 23.36 -3.82 20.24
N TYR A 34 24.31 -4.51 19.61
CA TYR A 34 24.37 -4.67 18.16
C TYR A 34 24.66 -6.11 17.75
N THR A 35 24.10 -6.50 16.61
CA THR A 35 24.37 -7.78 15.95
C THR A 35 25.14 -7.52 14.64
N ARG A 36 26.18 -8.34 14.38
CA ARG A 36 26.95 -8.27 13.14
C ARG A 36 26.32 -9.14 12.05
N LYS A 37 26.02 -8.54 10.89
CA LYS A 37 25.48 -9.22 9.70
C LYS A 37 26.21 -8.74 8.44
N ASN A 38 26.87 -9.65 7.73
CA ASN A 38 27.60 -9.37 6.47
C ASN A 38 28.52 -8.13 6.56
N ASP A 39 29.36 -8.07 7.59
CA ASP A 39 30.28 -6.95 7.87
C ASP A 39 29.63 -5.59 8.18
N CYS A 40 28.34 -5.60 8.51
CA CYS A 40 27.62 -4.47 9.07
C CYS A 40 27.25 -4.75 10.53
N GLU A 41 27.46 -3.77 11.40
CA GLU A 41 26.91 -3.74 12.75
C GLU A 41 25.50 -3.14 12.68
N VAL A 42 24.54 -3.78 13.33
CA VAL A 42 23.15 -3.34 13.35
C VAL A 42 22.67 -3.31 14.78
N PHE A 43 22.28 -2.15 15.27
CA PHE A 43 21.70 -1.98 16.60
C PHE A 43 20.39 -2.75 16.72
N GLU A 44 20.14 -3.30 17.91
CA GLU A 44 18.92 -4.07 18.21
C GLU A 44 17.79 -3.23 18.78
N ASP A 45 18.02 -1.93 19.01
CA ASP A 45 17.02 -0.97 19.45
C ASP A 45 15.86 -0.87 18.43
N VAL A 46 14.64 -0.76 18.96
CA VAL A 46 13.40 -0.68 18.16
C VAL A 46 13.06 0.78 17.91
N LEU A 47 13.19 1.21 16.66
CA LEU A 47 12.77 2.54 16.23
C LEU A 47 11.56 2.44 15.30
N ALA A 48 10.56 3.28 15.53
CA ALA A 48 9.40 3.41 14.65
C ALA A 48 9.07 4.88 14.38
N PHE A 49 8.79 5.22 13.12
CA PHE A 49 8.56 6.59 12.66
C PHE A 49 7.27 6.69 11.85
N ASP A 50 6.60 7.81 12.01
CA ASP A 50 5.37 8.16 11.31
C ASP A 50 5.22 9.69 11.25
N ILE A 51 4.51 10.19 10.24
CA ILE A 51 4.14 11.60 10.14
C ILE A 51 2.64 11.71 9.98
N GLU A 52 2.08 12.84 10.40
CA GLU A 52 0.74 13.23 10.00
C GLU A 52 0.80 14.43 9.06
N THR A 53 -0.02 14.35 8.02
CA THR A 53 -0.07 15.37 6.96
C THR A 53 -1.47 15.91 6.79
N SER A 54 -1.56 17.20 6.51
CA SER A 54 -2.81 17.84 6.08
C SER A 54 -2.76 18.05 4.58
N SER A 55 -3.82 17.61 3.88
CA SER A 55 -3.95 17.76 2.42
C SER A 55 -4.77 19.00 2.09
N PHE A 56 -4.36 19.75 1.08
CA PHE A 56 -5.06 20.93 0.58
C PHE A 56 -4.87 21.03 -0.94
N GLU A 57 -5.74 21.80 -1.60
CA GLU A 57 -5.73 21.99 -3.05
C GLU A 57 -5.24 23.42 -3.37
N TYR A 58 -4.31 23.53 -4.32
CA TYR A 58 -3.83 24.83 -4.83
C TYR A 58 -4.52 25.10 -6.18
N GLY A 59 -5.07 26.30 -6.36
CA GLY A 59 -5.60 26.72 -7.66
C GLY A 59 -4.46 26.88 -8.67
N ALA A 60 -4.68 26.48 -9.92
CA ALA A 60 -3.64 26.43 -10.95
C ALA A 60 -3.01 27.80 -11.30
N ASP A 61 -3.63 28.93 -10.91
CA ASP A 61 -3.27 30.26 -11.40
C ASP A 61 -3.06 31.35 -10.31
N ASP A 62 -3.19 31.07 -9.01
CA ASP A 62 -3.13 32.13 -7.98
C ASP A 62 -1.99 31.94 -6.96
N GLU A 63 -1.14 32.95 -6.79
CA GLU A 63 -0.11 33.07 -5.75
C GLU A 63 -0.69 33.27 -4.32
N THR A 64 -2.01 33.14 -4.15
CA THR A 64 -2.71 33.36 -2.88
C THR A 64 -3.37 32.08 -2.36
N PRO A 65 -3.12 31.67 -1.10
CA PRO A 65 -3.80 30.53 -0.48
C PRO A 65 -5.31 30.76 -0.44
N TYR A 66 -6.08 29.80 -0.94
CA TYR A 66 -7.53 29.75 -0.71
C TYR A 66 -7.76 29.38 0.77
N PHE A 67 -8.19 30.34 1.58
CA PHE A 67 -8.61 30.09 2.95
C PHE A 67 -10.06 29.59 2.96
N PHE A 68 -10.23 28.27 2.98
CA PHE A 68 -11.53 27.66 3.22
C PHE A 68 -11.90 27.80 4.70
N ASP A 69 -12.81 28.73 5.01
CA ASP A 69 -13.40 28.87 6.34
C ASP A 69 -14.64 27.95 6.46
N ALA A 70 -14.39 26.73 6.94
CA ALA A 70 -15.40 25.68 7.02
C ALA A 70 -16.57 26.05 7.94
N ASP A 71 -16.30 26.76 9.04
CA ASP A 71 -17.30 27.15 10.03
C ASP A 71 -18.24 28.22 9.47
N LEU A 72 -17.68 29.25 8.83
CA LEU A 72 -18.46 30.28 8.15
C LEU A 72 -19.27 29.68 6.99
N TYR A 73 -18.69 28.78 6.21
CA TYR A 73 -19.37 28.10 5.11
C TYR A 73 -20.56 27.25 5.60
N ALA A 74 -20.38 26.47 6.68
CA ALA A 74 -21.45 25.67 7.26
C ALA A 74 -22.56 26.53 7.88
N LEU A 75 -22.21 27.65 8.51
CA LEU A 75 -23.15 28.62 9.06
C LEU A 75 -24.04 29.21 7.95
N MET A 76 -23.45 29.59 6.82
CA MET A 76 -24.19 30.16 5.68
C MET A 76 -25.18 29.16 5.07
N GLN A 77 -24.77 27.90 4.89
CA GLN A 77 -25.63 26.84 4.32
C GLN A 77 -26.89 26.58 5.16
N ASN A 78 -26.79 26.71 6.48
CA ASN A 78 -27.90 26.47 7.39
C ASN A 78 -28.75 27.72 7.67
N THR A 79 -28.41 28.86 7.08
CA THR A 79 -29.09 30.13 7.31
C THR A 79 -30.14 30.44 6.25
N ILE A 80 -31.31 30.88 6.70
CA ILE A 80 -32.38 31.42 5.86
C ILE A 80 -32.43 32.94 6.05
N LEU A 81 -32.17 33.71 5.00
CA LEU A 81 -32.28 35.17 5.02
C LEU A 81 -33.62 35.63 4.44
N LYS A 82 -34.19 36.63 5.10
CA LYS A 82 -35.43 37.29 4.70
C LYS A 82 -35.11 38.52 3.85
N TYR A 83 -35.69 38.60 2.67
CA TYR A 83 -35.56 39.76 1.77
C TYR A 83 -36.90 40.46 1.50
N SER A 84 -36.86 41.73 1.13
CA SER A 84 -38.03 42.56 0.76
C SER A 84 -38.11 42.81 -0.75
N ASP A 85 -39.26 43.26 -1.25
CA ASP A 85 -39.41 43.63 -2.67
C ASP A 85 -38.53 44.83 -3.08
N ALA A 86 -38.17 45.69 -2.13
CA ALA A 86 -37.20 46.77 -2.36
C ALA A 86 -35.79 46.19 -2.65
N ILE A 87 -35.30 45.29 -1.79
CA ILE A 87 -33.99 44.62 -1.99
C ILE A 87 -33.96 43.85 -3.32
N ARG A 88 -35.05 43.17 -3.67
CA ARG A 88 -35.17 42.47 -4.95
C ARG A 88 -35.07 43.41 -6.16
N SER A 89 -35.58 44.63 -6.04
CA SER A 89 -35.57 45.64 -7.11
C SER A 89 -34.22 46.33 -7.26
N ASP A 90 -33.48 46.48 -6.14
CA ASP A 90 -32.19 47.17 -6.11
C ASP A 90 -31.01 46.30 -6.56
N ILE A 91 -31.19 44.97 -6.63
CA ILE A 91 -30.14 44.04 -7.07
C ILE A 91 -30.38 43.61 -8.53
N PRO A 92 -29.47 43.95 -9.46
CA PRO A 92 -29.52 43.44 -10.82
C PRO A 92 -29.47 41.91 -10.86
N ASP A 93 -30.32 41.31 -11.70
CA ASP A 93 -30.43 39.86 -11.87
C ASP A 93 -30.70 39.08 -10.57
N PHE A 94 -31.42 39.68 -9.60
CA PHE A 94 -31.67 39.08 -8.29
C PHE A 94 -32.14 37.62 -8.36
N ASP A 95 -33.11 37.30 -9.22
CA ASP A 95 -33.64 35.93 -9.32
C ASP A 95 -32.59 34.94 -9.85
N LYS A 96 -31.70 35.37 -10.75
CA LYS A 96 -30.59 34.55 -11.27
C LYS A 96 -29.52 34.33 -10.20
N LYS A 97 -29.17 35.38 -9.44
CA LYS A 97 -28.26 35.28 -8.29
C LYS A 97 -28.86 34.35 -7.22
N ARG A 98 -30.13 34.53 -6.86
CA ARG A 98 -30.84 33.66 -5.91
C ARG A 98 -30.80 32.18 -6.33
N LEU A 99 -30.98 31.88 -7.61
CA LEU A 99 -30.83 30.52 -8.15
C LEU A 99 -29.39 30.02 -8.07
N LYS A 100 -28.39 30.86 -8.40
CA LYS A 100 -26.96 30.52 -8.34
C LYS A 100 -26.55 30.07 -6.93
N TYR A 101 -26.99 30.76 -5.89
CA TYR A 101 -26.57 30.52 -4.50
C TYR A 101 -27.56 29.68 -3.67
N LEU A 102 -28.61 29.10 -4.28
CA LEU A 102 -29.70 28.41 -3.55
C LEU A 102 -29.22 27.26 -2.63
N HIS A 103 -28.12 26.60 -2.96
CA HIS A 103 -27.54 25.50 -2.18
C HIS A 103 -26.51 25.98 -1.14
N LEU A 104 -26.23 27.28 -1.10
CA LEU A 104 -25.20 27.92 -0.25
C LEU A 104 -25.82 28.87 0.76
N ILE A 105 -26.94 29.52 0.42
CA ILE A 105 -27.72 30.35 1.34
C ILE A 105 -29.17 30.42 0.86
N THR A 106 -30.12 30.28 1.79
CA THR A 106 -31.55 30.24 1.43
C THR A 106 -32.17 31.63 1.53
N LEU A 107 -32.72 32.16 0.43
CA LEU A 107 -33.48 33.42 0.43
C LEU A 107 -34.99 33.20 0.39
N SER A 108 -35.70 33.77 1.35
CA SER A 108 -37.15 33.67 1.52
C SER A 108 -37.81 35.04 1.70
N LYS A 109 -39.04 35.21 1.21
CA LYS A 109 -39.84 36.43 1.46
C LYS A 109 -40.51 36.41 2.84
N ASP A 110 -40.84 35.22 3.33
CA ASP A 110 -41.80 35.07 4.41
C ASP A 110 -41.14 34.79 5.77
N LYS A 111 -39.95 34.17 5.77
CA LYS A 111 -39.27 33.65 6.96
C LYS A 111 -37.76 33.81 6.85
N GLY A 112 -37.07 33.87 7.97
CA GLY A 112 -35.61 34.00 8.03
C GLY A 112 -35.15 35.24 8.78
N ILE A 113 -33.84 35.36 8.94
CA ILE A 113 -33.18 36.49 9.58
C ILE A 113 -33.15 37.67 8.59
N PRO A 114 -33.56 38.88 8.98
CA PRO A 114 -33.38 40.07 8.14
C PRO A 114 -31.92 40.25 7.72
N ILE A 115 -31.69 40.61 6.45
CA ILE A 115 -30.33 40.70 5.88
C ILE A 115 -29.43 41.65 6.68
N ASP A 116 -29.95 42.79 7.12
CA ASP A 116 -29.26 43.78 7.93
C ASP A 116 -28.86 43.25 9.31
N SER A 117 -29.75 42.48 9.94
CA SER A 117 -29.49 41.85 11.24
C SER A 117 -28.42 40.77 11.13
N TYR A 118 -28.50 39.92 10.09
CA TYR A 118 -27.50 38.90 9.82
C TYR A 118 -26.14 39.52 9.47
N TYR A 119 -26.12 40.53 8.60
CA TYR A 119 -24.89 41.19 8.20
C TYR A 119 -24.18 41.84 9.39
N LYS A 120 -24.93 42.43 10.31
CA LYS A 120 -24.37 42.99 11.55
C LYS A 120 -23.73 41.92 12.44
N GLU A 121 -24.43 40.80 12.66
CA GLU A 121 -23.90 39.66 13.42
C GLU A 121 -22.62 39.11 12.77
N MET A 122 -22.60 39.01 11.44
CA MET A 122 -21.41 38.56 10.71
C MET A 122 -20.28 39.59 10.76
N SER A 123 -20.56 40.88 10.79
CA SER A 123 -19.55 41.94 10.95
C SER A 123 -18.89 41.92 12.32
N ASP A 124 -19.66 41.60 13.38
CA ASP A 124 -19.13 41.45 14.74
C ASP A 124 -18.22 40.21 14.88
N ILE A 125 -18.55 39.10 14.20
CA ILE A 125 -17.82 37.83 14.31
C ILE A 125 -16.68 37.72 13.28
N TYR A 126 -16.89 38.21 12.06
CA TYR A 126 -16.02 38.08 10.90
C TYR A 126 -15.76 39.44 10.21
N PRO A 127 -15.15 40.41 10.91
CA PRO A 127 -14.97 41.78 10.39
C PRO A 127 -14.09 41.86 9.13
N SER A 128 -13.23 40.86 8.90
CA SER A 128 -12.42 40.76 7.68
C SER A 128 -13.24 40.46 6.41
N TYR A 129 -14.33 39.70 6.54
CA TYR A 129 -15.22 39.34 5.43
C TYR A 129 -16.39 40.32 5.28
N PHE A 130 -16.87 40.86 6.40
CA PHE A 130 -18.05 41.70 6.49
C PHE A 130 -17.70 43.06 7.12
N PRO A 131 -17.23 44.04 6.33
CA PRO A 131 -16.90 45.37 6.84
C PRO A 131 -18.16 46.11 7.30
N ASP A 132 -18.01 46.91 8.36
CA ASP A 132 -19.08 47.63 9.06
C ASP A 132 -19.50 48.95 8.38
N ASP A 133 -18.88 49.27 7.25
CA ASP A 133 -19.14 50.46 6.42
C ASP A 133 -20.25 50.25 5.37
N ILE A 134 -20.81 49.04 5.26
CA ILE A 134 -21.91 48.71 4.35
C ILE A 134 -23.25 48.76 5.09
N TYR A 135 -24.03 49.81 4.82
CA TYR A 135 -25.30 50.07 5.53
C TYR A 135 -26.56 49.71 4.73
N HIS A 136 -26.48 49.64 3.40
CA HIS A 136 -27.66 49.40 2.56
C HIS A 136 -27.95 47.89 2.43
N PRO A 137 -29.16 47.40 2.73
CA PRO A 137 -29.45 45.95 2.74
C PRO A 137 -29.21 45.23 1.41
N ALA A 138 -29.35 45.92 0.28
CA ALA A 138 -29.04 45.34 -1.03
C ALA A 138 -27.53 45.11 -1.22
N ASP A 139 -26.71 46.07 -0.77
CA ASP A 139 -25.25 45.99 -0.85
C ASP A 139 -24.71 44.97 0.15
N GLN A 140 -25.33 44.88 1.33
CA GLN A 140 -25.06 43.83 2.32
C GLN A 140 -25.30 42.43 1.75
N LEU A 141 -26.43 42.23 1.05
CA LEU A 141 -26.70 40.95 0.38
C LEU A 141 -25.72 40.67 -0.77
N GLN A 142 -25.32 41.70 -1.51
CA GLN A 142 -24.31 41.55 -2.55
C GLN A 142 -22.95 41.13 -1.96
N LYS A 143 -22.56 41.73 -0.84
CA LYS A 143 -21.34 41.35 -0.12
C LYS A 143 -21.41 39.92 0.42
N ILE A 144 -22.57 39.50 0.95
CA ILE A 144 -22.81 38.10 1.35
C ILE A 144 -22.55 37.14 0.18
N PHE A 145 -23.01 37.46 -1.04
CA PHE A 145 -22.72 36.63 -2.22
C PHE A 145 -21.23 36.61 -2.60
N GLU A 146 -20.54 37.75 -2.47
CA GLU A 146 -19.08 37.82 -2.71
C GLU A 146 -18.32 36.94 -1.72
N VAL A 147 -18.66 37.01 -0.42
CA VAL A 147 -18.06 36.17 0.61
C VAL A 147 -18.29 34.70 0.31
N ILE A 148 -19.51 34.29 -0.06
CA ILE A 148 -19.80 32.92 -0.49
C ILE A 148 -18.91 32.48 -1.65
N ASP A 149 -18.69 33.35 -2.65
CA ASP A 149 -17.80 33.06 -3.77
C ASP A 149 -16.32 32.94 -3.35
N MET A 150 -15.89 33.61 -2.28
CA MET A 150 -14.54 33.51 -1.71
C MET A 150 -14.33 32.22 -0.90
N ILE A 151 -15.31 31.82 -0.10
CA ILE A 151 -15.18 30.70 0.84
C ILE A 151 -15.71 29.36 0.30
N LYS A 152 -16.37 29.35 -0.86
CA LYS A 152 -16.86 28.09 -1.44
C LYS A 152 -15.68 27.15 -1.74
N PRO A 153 -15.80 25.84 -1.47
CA PRO A 153 -14.79 24.88 -1.86
C PRO A 153 -14.74 24.82 -3.39
N VAL A 154 -13.59 25.16 -3.97
CA VAL A 154 -13.33 24.98 -5.39
C VAL A 154 -13.19 23.48 -5.63
N LYS A 155 -14.07 22.90 -6.44
CA LYS A 155 -13.82 21.59 -7.07
C LYS A 155 -13.20 21.86 -8.42
N ASP A 156 -11.88 22.05 -8.45
CA ASP A 156 -11.16 22.06 -9.71
C ASP A 156 -10.57 20.67 -9.91
N ASP A 157 -10.96 19.98 -10.99
CA ASP A 157 -10.38 18.69 -11.36
C ASP A 157 -8.90 18.84 -11.78
N ASP A 158 -8.44 20.08 -11.99
CA ASP A 158 -7.06 20.47 -12.33
C ASP A 158 -6.27 21.09 -11.14
N ALA A 159 -6.82 21.17 -9.93
CA ALA A 159 -6.07 21.67 -8.77
C ALA A 159 -4.96 20.72 -8.33
N ASP A 160 -3.75 21.26 -8.11
CA ASP A 160 -2.64 20.48 -7.59
C ASP A 160 -2.90 20.14 -6.12
N LYS A 161 -3.02 18.83 -5.84
CA LYS A 161 -3.14 18.32 -4.48
C LYS A 161 -1.79 18.41 -3.79
N CYS A 162 -1.74 19.29 -2.80
CA CYS A 162 -0.59 19.46 -1.93
C CYS A 162 -0.85 18.81 -0.56
N ALA A 163 0.23 18.47 0.14
CA ALA A 163 0.14 18.03 1.53
C ALA A 163 1.35 18.56 2.32
N ILE A 164 1.10 19.00 3.55
CA ILE A 164 2.12 19.49 4.47
C ILE A 164 2.14 18.61 5.73
N MET A 165 3.33 18.27 6.21
CA MET A 165 3.50 17.62 7.50
C MET A 165 3.22 18.64 8.61
N TYR A 166 2.35 18.30 9.55
CA TYR A 166 2.10 19.15 10.72
C TYR A 166 2.66 18.55 12.00
N VAL A 167 2.90 17.23 12.05
CA VAL A 167 3.55 16.56 13.18
C VAL A 167 4.28 15.32 12.70
N TRP A 168 5.38 14.99 13.37
CA TRP A 168 6.05 13.71 13.23
C TRP A 168 6.30 13.09 14.59
N GLN A 169 6.37 11.77 14.63
CA GLN A 169 6.57 11.00 15.84
C GLN A 169 7.64 9.93 15.61
N LEU A 170 8.56 9.80 16.56
CA LEU A 170 9.62 8.78 16.57
C LEU A 170 9.58 8.03 17.90
N ALA A 171 9.18 6.76 17.86
CA ALA A 171 9.30 5.86 18.99
C ALA A 171 10.70 5.22 19.03
N ILE A 172 11.33 5.23 20.20
CA ILE A 172 12.63 4.61 20.49
C ILE A 172 12.44 3.71 21.72
N ASN A 173 12.50 2.40 21.51
CA ASN A 173 12.29 1.38 22.55
C ASN A 173 11.01 1.62 23.40
N GLY A 174 9.96 2.18 22.79
CA GLY A 174 8.67 2.42 23.44
C GLY A 174 8.49 3.81 24.09
N ARG A 175 9.49 4.69 24.03
CA ARG A 175 9.37 6.12 24.38
C ARG A 175 9.24 6.95 23.11
N VAL A 176 8.41 8.00 23.11
CA VAL A 176 8.08 8.76 21.89
C VAL A 176 8.60 10.18 21.99
N VAL A 177 9.30 10.61 20.93
CA VAL A 177 9.60 12.02 20.64
C VAL A 177 8.63 12.49 19.58
N ILE A 178 8.12 13.71 19.75
CA ILE A 178 7.28 14.36 18.76
C ILE A 178 7.92 15.68 18.37
N GLY A 179 7.85 16.02 17.08
CA GLY A 179 8.18 17.35 16.60
C GLY A 179 7.23 17.79 15.50
N ARG A 180 7.47 18.99 14.98
CA ARG A 180 6.59 19.73 14.07
C ARG A 180 7.23 19.97 12.72
N THR A 181 8.57 19.98 12.63
CA THR A 181 9.31 20.32 11.40
C THR A 181 10.30 19.24 10.98
N TRP A 182 10.64 19.20 9.69
CA TRP A 182 11.67 18.29 9.17
C TRP A 182 13.05 18.61 9.73
N ASP A 183 13.36 19.89 9.99
CA ASP A 183 14.65 20.29 10.56
C ASP A 183 14.85 19.73 11.97
N GLU A 184 13.81 19.73 12.80
CA GLU A 184 13.82 19.06 14.11
C GLU A 184 14.03 17.55 13.96
N PHE A 185 13.36 16.90 13.01
CA PHE A 185 13.53 15.46 12.78
C PHE A 185 14.97 15.12 12.35
N ILE A 186 15.52 15.90 11.43
CA ILE A 186 16.92 15.73 10.96
C ILE A 186 17.90 16.01 12.11
N TYR A 187 17.63 17.00 12.95
CA TYR A 187 18.42 17.29 14.14
C TYR A 187 18.45 16.09 15.08
N VAL A 188 17.29 15.53 15.44
CA VAL A 188 17.16 14.35 16.30
C VAL A 188 17.93 13.16 15.72
N LEU A 189 17.74 12.84 14.44
CA LEU A 189 18.46 11.75 13.80
C LEU A 189 19.97 11.97 13.76
N THR A 190 20.41 13.21 13.56
CA THR A 190 21.84 13.56 13.53
C THR A 190 22.47 13.35 14.91
N LYS A 191 21.80 13.79 15.99
CA LYS A 191 22.25 13.57 17.37
C LYS A 191 22.38 12.10 17.71
N ILE A 192 21.38 11.29 17.35
CA ILE A 192 21.43 9.83 17.52
C ILE A 192 22.59 9.23 16.71
N ALA A 193 22.78 9.68 15.46
CA ALA A 193 23.85 9.19 14.61
C ALA A 193 25.24 9.50 15.17
N GLU A 194 25.45 10.71 15.69
CA GLU A 194 26.70 11.13 16.32
C GLU A 194 27.00 10.32 17.59
N ALA A 195 26.01 10.22 18.49
CA ALA A 195 26.15 9.52 19.77
C ALA A 195 26.50 8.03 19.62
N HIS A 196 25.94 7.38 18.60
CA HIS A 196 26.16 5.95 18.32
C HIS A 196 27.18 5.67 17.22
N HIS A 197 27.81 6.73 16.69
CA HIS A 197 28.76 6.67 15.57
C HIS A 197 28.21 5.92 14.35
N LEU A 198 26.96 6.20 13.98
CA LEU A 198 26.28 5.54 12.86
C LEU A 198 26.92 5.93 11.53
N HIS A 199 26.96 4.97 10.61
CA HIS A 199 27.40 5.14 9.24
C HIS A 199 26.94 3.94 8.38
N THR A 200 27.31 3.90 7.10
CA THR A 200 26.86 2.85 6.17
C THR A 200 27.22 1.39 6.55
N LYS A 201 28.09 1.15 7.54
CA LYS A 201 28.40 -0.18 8.09
C LYS A 201 28.07 -0.34 9.58
N ARG A 202 27.52 0.68 10.23
CA ARG A 202 27.01 0.65 11.59
C ARG A 202 25.68 1.36 11.61
N LYS A 203 24.59 0.60 11.68
CA LYS A 203 23.26 1.11 11.35
C LYS A 203 22.23 0.90 12.43
N MET A 204 21.25 1.81 12.45
CA MET A 204 19.97 1.63 13.13
C MET A 204 18.86 1.43 12.10
N ILE A 205 17.87 0.62 12.45
CA ILE A 205 16.71 0.36 11.58
C ILE A 205 15.51 1.13 12.11
N ILE A 206 14.90 1.95 11.27
CA ILE A 206 13.66 2.66 11.58
C ILE A 206 12.52 2.00 10.81
N TYR A 207 11.49 1.54 11.51
CA TYR A 207 10.30 0.99 10.87
C TYR A 207 9.24 2.05 10.64
N VAL A 208 8.72 2.11 9.42
CA VAL A 208 7.69 3.06 9.00
C VAL A 208 6.49 2.28 8.50
N HIS A 209 5.31 2.55 9.04
CA HIS A 209 4.10 1.88 8.59
C HIS A 209 3.60 2.53 7.31
N ASN A 210 3.73 1.81 6.19
CA ASN A 210 3.54 2.33 4.83
C ASN A 210 4.61 3.34 4.39
N LEU A 211 5.88 2.91 4.44
CA LEU A 211 7.03 3.68 3.92
C LEU A 211 6.81 4.24 2.50
N ALA A 212 6.01 3.62 1.64
CA ALA A 212 5.77 4.14 0.30
C ALA A 212 5.04 5.49 0.27
N TYR A 213 4.19 5.75 1.26
CA TYR A 213 3.53 7.04 1.44
C TYR A 213 4.53 8.05 2.01
N GLU A 214 5.08 7.74 3.18
CA GLU A 214 6.05 8.56 3.92
C GLU A 214 7.29 8.95 3.11
N PHE A 215 7.80 8.03 2.29
CA PHE A 215 8.97 8.26 1.45
C PHE A 215 8.75 9.39 0.44
N GLN A 216 7.51 9.69 0.06
CA GLN A 216 7.22 10.79 -0.87
C GLN A 216 7.57 12.15 -0.26
N PHE A 217 7.39 12.30 1.06
CA PHE A 217 7.67 13.51 1.82
C PHE A 217 9.15 13.61 2.21
N MET A 218 9.74 12.52 2.70
CA MET A 218 11.14 12.56 3.18
C MET A 218 12.21 12.45 2.09
N ARG A 219 11.87 12.07 0.83
CA ARG A 219 12.88 11.72 -0.19
C ARG A 219 13.90 12.82 -0.48
N CYS A 220 13.54 14.09 -0.30
CA CYS A 220 14.41 15.24 -0.59
C CYS A 220 15.23 15.71 0.63
N PHE A 221 14.92 15.22 1.83
CA PHE A 221 15.59 15.64 3.07
C PHE A 221 16.81 14.78 3.42
N PHE A 222 16.99 13.65 2.74
CA PHE A 222 18.09 12.72 2.99
C PHE A 222 18.87 12.40 1.71
N ASN A 223 20.18 12.19 1.85
CA ASN A 223 20.97 11.58 0.79
C ASN A 223 20.84 10.05 0.86
N TRP A 224 20.14 9.48 -0.11
CA TRP A 224 19.88 8.04 -0.16
C TRP A 224 21.03 7.29 -0.82
N SER A 225 21.77 6.51 -0.04
CA SER A 225 22.81 5.60 -0.54
C SER A 225 22.23 4.41 -1.31
N LYS A 226 21.03 3.95 -0.93
CA LYS A 226 20.34 2.83 -1.57
C LYS A 226 18.86 2.86 -1.32
N VAL A 227 18.07 2.62 -2.36
CA VAL A 227 16.62 2.41 -2.29
C VAL A 227 16.29 1.09 -2.96
N PHE A 228 15.52 0.23 -2.28
CA PHE A 228 15.06 -1.03 -2.84
C PHE A 228 13.54 -1.09 -2.81
N ALA A 229 12.92 -1.22 -3.98
CA ALA A 229 11.48 -1.13 -4.17
C ALA A 229 10.93 -2.35 -4.92
N VAL A 230 9.68 -2.73 -4.61
CA VAL A 230 8.96 -3.79 -5.35
C VAL A 230 8.37 -3.31 -6.66
N ALA A 231 8.08 -2.02 -6.74
CA ALA A 231 7.46 -1.36 -7.88
C ALA A 231 7.83 0.13 -7.84
N PRO A 232 7.62 0.89 -8.94
CA PRO A 232 7.75 2.33 -8.90
C PRO A 232 7.00 2.93 -7.71
N ARG A 233 7.69 3.81 -6.95
CA ARG A 233 7.16 4.49 -5.75
C ARG A 233 6.75 3.59 -4.59
N LYS A 234 7.16 2.31 -4.57
CA LYS A 234 6.87 1.37 -3.47
C LYS A 234 8.16 0.81 -2.83
N PRO A 235 8.94 1.64 -2.11
CA PRO A 235 10.13 1.20 -1.38
C PRO A 235 9.78 0.16 -0.30
N ILE A 236 10.60 -0.89 -0.22
CA ILE A 236 10.62 -1.83 0.90
C ILE A 236 11.56 -1.32 1.98
N TYR A 237 12.73 -0.83 1.57
CA TYR A 237 13.67 -0.16 2.45
C TYR A 237 14.48 0.91 1.71
N ALA A 238 14.99 1.86 2.46
CA ALA A 238 15.91 2.90 2.01
C ALA A 238 17.00 3.16 3.06
N ILE A 239 18.23 3.42 2.62
CA ILE A 239 19.37 3.66 3.51
C ILE A 239 19.92 5.06 3.24
N CYS A 240 19.94 5.92 4.26
CA CYS A 240 20.58 7.24 4.16
C CYS A 240 22.06 7.19 4.58
N ASP A 241 22.80 8.24 4.26
CA ASP A 241 24.21 8.42 4.60
C ASP A 241 24.47 8.60 6.11
N LEU A 242 23.48 9.08 6.88
CA LEU A 242 23.50 9.14 8.35
C LEU A 242 23.54 7.77 9.05
N GLY A 243 23.43 6.66 8.30
CA GLY A 243 23.50 5.31 8.86
C GLY A 243 22.15 4.73 9.30
N PHE A 244 21.02 5.37 8.97
CA PHE A 244 19.70 4.79 9.19
C PHE A 244 19.21 3.96 7.99
N GLU A 245 18.59 2.83 8.28
CA GLU A 245 17.88 1.99 7.31
C GLU A 245 16.38 2.02 7.61
N PHE A 246 15.62 2.76 6.80
CA PHE A 246 14.17 2.83 6.88
C PHE A 246 13.56 1.58 6.25
N ARG A 247 12.65 0.90 6.95
CA ARG A 247 11.98 -0.32 6.49
C ARG A 247 10.47 -0.20 6.58
N CYS A 248 9.77 -0.76 5.60
CA CYS A 248 8.32 -0.75 5.56
C CYS A 248 7.71 -1.85 6.44
N SER A 249 7.11 -1.49 7.59
CA SER A 249 6.42 -2.45 8.45
C SER A 249 5.10 -2.94 7.85
N TYR A 250 4.47 -2.17 6.95
CA TYR A 250 3.24 -2.56 6.24
C TYR A 250 3.48 -3.74 5.28
N ILE A 251 4.59 -3.73 4.53
CA ILE A 251 4.96 -4.86 3.65
C ILE A 251 5.40 -6.08 4.48
N LEU A 252 5.95 -5.85 5.68
CA LEU A 252 6.32 -6.89 6.61
C LEU A 252 5.09 -7.59 7.21
N SER A 253 4.11 -6.84 7.70
CA SER A 253 2.91 -7.37 8.34
C SER A 253 1.85 -7.81 7.33
N ASN A 254 1.75 -7.11 6.19
CA ASN A 254 0.68 -7.21 5.21
C ASN A 254 -0.72 -6.91 5.81
N TYR A 255 -0.76 -6.02 6.80
CA TYR A 255 -1.97 -5.56 7.51
C TYR A 255 -1.94 -4.05 7.71
N SER A 256 -3.14 -3.43 7.76
CA SER A 256 -3.29 -2.04 8.22
C SER A 256 -2.84 -1.90 9.68
N LEU A 257 -2.49 -0.68 10.09
CA LEU A 257 -1.98 -0.42 11.44
C LEU A 257 -2.95 -0.84 12.54
N ALA A 258 -4.25 -0.53 12.37
CA ALA A 258 -5.29 -0.99 13.29
C ALA A 258 -5.30 -2.52 13.43
N LYS A 259 -5.19 -3.23 12.30
CA LYS A 259 -5.19 -4.69 12.31
C LYS A 259 -3.89 -5.26 12.88
N VAL A 260 -2.76 -4.56 12.75
CA VAL A 260 -1.51 -4.89 13.46
C VAL A 260 -1.74 -4.82 14.97
N GLY A 261 -2.30 -3.71 15.47
CA GLY A 261 -2.60 -3.54 16.89
C GLY A 261 -3.51 -4.63 17.46
N GLU A 262 -4.60 -4.98 16.75
CA GLU A 262 -5.49 -6.10 17.14
C GLU A 262 -4.77 -7.46 17.22
N ASN A 263 -3.73 -7.65 16.39
CA ASN A 263 -3.00 -8.90 16.27
C ASN A 263 -1.80 -9.01 17.22
N LEU A 264 -1.44 -7.97 17.97
CA LEU A 264 -0.36 -8.00 18.96
C LEU A 264 -0.67 -9.01 20.08
N GLN A 265 0.33 -9.75 20.54
CA GLN A 265 0.15 -10.85 21.49
C GLN A 265 0.66 -10.53 22.89
N ARG A 266 1.86 -9.95 22.99
CA ARG A 266 2.58 -9.64 24.22
C ARG A 266 2.36 -8.21 24.65
N TYR A 267 2.48 -7.26 23.73
CA TYR A 267 2.37 -5.83 24.01
C TYR A 267 1.03 -5.31 23.52
N LYS A 268 0.04 -5.26 24.40
CA LYS A 268 -1.32 -4.83 24.04
C LYS A 268 -1.38 -3.31 23.87
N VAL A 269 -1.11 -2.86 22.65
CA VAL A 269 -1.26 -1.48 22.20
C VAL A 269 -2.26 -1.47 21.05
N SER A 270 -3.24 -0.59 21.10
CA SER A 270 -4.26 -0.45 20.06
C SER A 270 -4.16 0.91 19.39
N LYS A 271 -4.38 0.94 18.08
CA LYS A 271 -4.63 2.19 17.36
C LYS A 271 -5.90 2.84 17.90
N LEU A 272 -5.85 4.13 18.19
CA LEU A 272 -7.02 4.91 18.58
C LEU A 272 -7.88 5.20 17.33
N VAL A 273 -9.20 5.30 17.48
CA VAL A 273 -10.14 5.50 16.36
C VAL A 273 -11.04 6.68 16.68
N GLY A 274 -11.13 7.64 15.75
CA GLY A 274 -12.06 8.78 15.83
C GLY A 274 -11.50 10.05 16.46
N ASN A 275 -10.19 10.12 16.73
CA ASN A 275 -9.59 11.26 17.44
C ASN A 275 -8.98 12.34 16.52
N LEU A 276 -8.83 12.09 15.21
CA LEU A 276 -8.36 13.09 14.24
C LEU A 276 -9.46 13.42 13.23
N ASP A 277 -9.89 14.68 13.22
CA ASP A 277 -10.73 15.20 12.15
C ASP A 277 -9.87 15.60 10.94
N TYR A 278 -9.82 14.72 9.94
CA TYR A 278 -9.06 14.94 8.70
C TYR A 278 -9.66 16.00 7.77
N GLN A 279 -10.83 16.58 8.10
CA GLN A 279 -11.37 17.73 7.36
C GLN A 279 -10.69 19.05 7.74
N LEU A 280 -10.03 19.10 8.90
CA LEU A 280 -9.33 20.30 9.35
C LEU A 280 -7.95 20.43 8.71
N ILE A 281 -7.67 21.61 8.17
CA ILE A 281 -6.34 21.95 7.69
C ILE A 281 -5.43 22.23 8.89
N ARG A 282 -4.33 21.48 8.99
CA ARG A 282 -3.34 21.60 10.07
C ARG A 282 -1.99 22.01 9.52
N THR A 283 -1.31 22.85 10.28
CA THR A 283 0.05 23.36 10.01
C THR A 283 0.96 22.99 11.18
N PRO A 284 2.30 23.05 11.01
CA PRO A 284 3.24 22.89 12.12
C PRO A 284 2.89 23.77 13.34
N GLU A 285 2.28 24.94 13.13
CA GLU A 285 1.87 25.88 14.17
C GLU A 285 0.52 25.53 14.84
N THR A 286 -0.26 24.62 14.26
CA THR A 286 -1.58 24.23 14.80
C THR A 286 -1.43 23.50 16.14
N ILE A 287 -1.98 24.06 17.21
CA ILE A 287 -2.00 23.44 18.54
C ILE A 287 -2.82 22.15 18.48
N LEU A 288 -2.21 21.03 18.89
CA LEU A 288 -2.90 19.75 18.99
C LEU A 288 -3.45 19.55 20.40
N SER A 289 -4.65 19.00 20.48
CA SER A 289 -5.24 18.53 21.74
C SER A 289 -4.49 17.31 22.29
N GLU A 290 -4.65 17.04 23.59
CA GLU A 290 -4.08 15.85 24.24
C GLU A 290 -4.55 14.55 23.56
N ASP A 291 -5.79 14.50 23.08
CA ASP A 291 -6.34 13.35 22.37
C ASP A 291 -5.67 13.12 21.00
N GLU A 292 -5.39 14.20 20.26
CA GLU A 292 -4.67 14.13 18.99
C GLU A 292 -3.21 13.72 19.19
N ILE A 293 -2.55 14.25 20.22
CA ILE A 293 -1.18 13.86 20.59
C ILE A 293 -1.14 12.38 20.98
N ASN A 294 -2.08 11.93 21.82
CA ASN A 294 -2.19 10.53 22.22
C ASN A 294 -2.48 9.59 21.04
N TYR A 295 -3.23 10.05 20.03
CA TYR A 295 -3.43 9.32 18.79
C TYR A 295 -2.09 9.13 18.05
N CYS A 296 -1.33 10.21 17.83
CA CYS A 296 -0.03 10.17 17.13
C CYS A 296 0.97 9.24 17.84
N ILE A 297 1.04 9.35 19.18
CA ILE A 297 1.88 8.49 20.02
C ILE A 297 1.51 7.01 19.82
N ASN A 298 0.23 6.67 19.86
CA ASN A 298 -0.19 5.28 19.76
C ASN A 298 0.13 4.66 18.40
N ASP A 299 0.08 5.42 17.31
CA ASP A 299 0.39 4.89 15.97
C ASP A 299 1.84 4.37 15.87
N VAL A 300 2.84 5.10 16.38
CA VAL A 300 4.23 4.61 16.44
C VAL A 300 4.45 3.54 17.50
N LEU A 301 3.73 3.57 18.62
CA LEU A 301 3.82 2.54 19.65
C LEU A 301 3.29 1.18 19.16
N VAL A 302 2.23 1.16 18.33
CA VAL A 302 1.75 -0.09 17.70
C VAL A 302 2.83 -0.69 16.82
N VAL A 303 3.53 0.13 16.00
CA VAL A 303 4.64 -0.35 15.16
C VAL A 303 5.80 -0.84 16.03
N SER A 304 6.19 -0.09 17.05
CA SER A 304 7.28 -0.46 17.97
C SER A 304 6.99 -1.78 18.67
N ALA A 305 5.80 -1.94 19.24
CA ALA A 305 5.33 -3.18 19.86
C ALA A 305 5.38 -4.36 18.88
N TYR A 306 4.92 -4.17 17.63
CA TYR A 306 4.96 -5.20 16.60
C TYR A 306 6.39 -5.66 16.30
N ILE A 307 7.30 -4.73 16.08
CA ILE A 307 8.70 -5.05 15.78
C ILE A 307 9.37 -5.72 16.99
N LYS A 308 9.06 -5.30 18.21
CA LYS A 308 9.57 -5.95 19.41
C LYS A 308 9.14 -7.42 19.49
N GLU A 309 7.88 -7.73 19.24
CA GLU A 309 7.42 -9.14 19.20
C GLU A 309 8.14 -9.94 18.10
N GLU A 310 8.37 -9.34 16.93
CA GLU A 310 9.11 -9.97 15.84
C GLU A 310 10.59 -10.23 16.20
N ILE A 311 11.25 -9.30 16.90
CA ILE A 311 12.61 -9.50 17.41
C ILE A 311 12.65 -10.68 18.38
N GLU A 312 11.69 -10.77 19.30
CA GLU A 312 11.61 -11.86 20.26
C GLU A 312 11.27 -13.21 19.61
N ASN A 313 10.43 -13.20 18.57
CA ASN A 313 10.07 -14.40 17.82
C ASN A 313 11.23 -14.93 16.97
N GLU A 314 11.98 -14.04 16.32
CA GLU A 314 13.10 -14.42 15.43
C GLU A 314 14.46 -14.44 16.16
N GLY A 315 14.52 -13.83 17.34
CA GLY A 315 15.69 -13.71 18.22
C GLY A 315 16.71 -12.65 17.83
N SER A 316 16.43 -11.78 16.84
CA SER A 316 17.24 -10.58 16.50
C SER A 316 16.53 -9.78 15.40
N ILE A 317 16.63 -8.44 15.44
CA ILE A 317 16.13 -7.54 14.39
C ILE A 317 16.70 -7.85 13.01
N THR A 318 17.91 -8.43 12.97
CA THR A 318 18.61 -8.78 11.72
C THR A 318 18.04 -10.02 11.04
N LYS A 319 17.25 -10.83 11.75
CA LYS A 319 16.61 -12.05 11.25
C LYS A 319 15.21 -11.82 10.72
N ILE A 320 14.59 -10.70 11.09
CA ILE A 320 13.31 -10.25 10.53
C ILE A 320 13.48 -10.07 9.01
N PRO A 321 12.68 -10.75 8.17
CA PRO A 321 12.71 -10.57 6.73
C PRO A 321 12.19 -9.18 6.34
N LEU A 322 12.44 -8.76 5.10
CA LEU A 322 11.96 -7.46 4.62
C LEU A 322 10.45 -7.44 4.29
N THR A 323 9.81 -8.61 4.19
CA THR A 323 8.45 -8.78 3.68
C THR A 323 7.79 -9.98 4.35
N CYS A 324 6.46 -10.00 4.48
CA CYS A 324 5.70 -11.14 5.02
C CYS A 324 6.06 -12.48 4.32
N THR A 325 6.16 -12.46 2.99
CA THR A 325 6.52 -13.62 2.15
C THR A 325 7.92 -14.15 2.45
N GLY A 326 8.80 -13.33 3.03
CA GLY A 326 10.14 -13.71 3.45
C GLY A 326 10.13 -14.76 4.56
N TYR A 327 9.16 -14.72 5.47
CA TYR A 327 8.97 -15.78 6.46
C TYR A 327 8.67 -17.12 5.80
N CYS A 328 7.79 -17.12 4.79
CA CYS A 328 7.46 -18.33 4.03
C CYS A 328 8.69 -18.88 3.30
N ARG A 329 9.42 -18.02 2.57
CA ARG A 329 10.66 -18.42 1.89
C ARG A 329 11.69 -18.99 2.85
N ASN A 330 11.89 -18.37 4.02
CA ASN A 330 12.83 -18.85 5.03
C ASN A 330 12.40 -20.21 5.60
N TYR A 331 11.11 -20.38 5.89
CA TYR A 331 10.55 -21.64 6.35
C TYR A 331 10.76 -22.76 5.32
N VAL A 332 10.32 -22.57 4.08
CA VAL A 332 10.45 -23.59 3.01
C VAL A 332 11.92 -23.90 2.72
N ARG A 333 12.79 -22.87 2.67
CA ARG A 333 14.24 -23.05 2.49
C ARG A 333 14.86 -23.86 3.62
N LYS A 334 14.45 -23.62 4.87
CA LYS A 334 14.92 -24.41 6.03
C LYS A 334 14.52 -25.87 5.89
N GLN A 335 13.29 -26.17 5.45
CA GLN A 335 12.86 -27.54 5.19
C GLN A 335 13.69 -28.20 4.08
N CYS A 336 13.92 -27.46 2.97
CA CYS A 336 14.73 -27.95 1.86
C CYS A 336 16.20 -28.23 2.22
N LEU A 337 16.74 -27.54 3.24
CA LEU A 337 18.12 -27.70 3.72
C LEU A 337 18.21 -28.61 4.97
N SER A 338 17.08 -29.14 5.45
CA SER A 338 17.05 -29.94 6.67
C SER A 338 17.62 -31.34 6.42
N ALA A 339 18.59 -31.74 7.25
CA ALA A 339 19.14 -33.10 7.26
C ALA A 339 19.71 -33.45 8.64
N LYS A 340 19.71 -34.75 8.97
CA LYS A 340 20.23 -35.27 10.25
C LYS A 340 21.72 -35.57 10.14
N GLY A 341 22.53 -34.93 11.00
CA GLY A 341 23.98 -35.09 11.02
C GLY A 341 24.72 -34.13 10.08
N LYS A 342 25.99 -33.80 10.41
CA LYS A 342 26.77 -32.79 9.69
C LYS A 342 26.97 -33.15 8.21
N LYS A 343 27.44 -34.37 7.93
CA LYS A 343 27.69 -34.85 6.55
C LYS A 343 26.44 -34.79 5.66
N ALA A 344 25.30 -35.24 6.18
CA ALA A 344 24.04 -35.21 5.42
C ALA A 344 23.56 -33.77 5.13
N ARG A 345 23.83 -32.81 6.03
CA ARG A 345 23.53 -31.39 5.79
C ARG A 345 24.37 -30.82 4.65
N ASP A 346 25.67 -31.14 4.61
CA ASP A 346 26.57 -30.66 3.56
C ASP A 346 26.15 -31.24 2.19
N GLU A 347 25.79 -32.52 2.15
CA GLU A 347 25.27 -33.19 0.94
C GLU A 347 23.94 -32.60 0.48
N GLN A 348 22.98 -32.40 1.39
CA GLN A 348 21.68 -31.79 1.08
C GLN A 348 21.85 -30.36 0.59
N PHE A 349 22.73 -29.58 1.22
CA PHE A 349 23.06 -28.23 0.78
C PHE A 349 23.62 -28.23 -0.65
N TYR A 350 24.60 -29.10 -0.94
CA TYR A 350 25.18 -29.21 -2.28
C TYR A 350 24.12 -29.60 -3.32
N LYS A 351 23.27 -30.59 -3.02
CA LYS A 351 22.19 -31.05 -3.91
C LYS A 351 21.19 -29.93 -4.20
N TYR A 352 20.69 -29.27 -3.16
CA TYR A 352 19.75 -28.16 -3.29
C TYR A 352 20.36 -26.99 -4.06
N HIS A 353 21.59 -26.59 -3.71
CA HIS A 353 22.30 -25.51 -4.38
C HIS A 353 22.53 -25.81 -5.87
N LYS A 354 22.92 -27.05 -6.21
CA LYS A 354 23.08 -27.50 -7.60
C LYS A 354 21.77 -27.46 -8.37
N MET A 355 20.65 -27.83 -7.74
CA MET A 355 19.32 -27.73 -8.34
C MET A 355 18.94 -26.27 -8.61
N ILE A 356 19.02 -25.39 -7.61
CA ILE A 356 18.69 -23.96 -7.75
C ILE A 356 19.57 -23.29 -8.81
N LYS A 357 20.88 -23.60 -8.85
CA LYS A 357 21.79 -23.08 -9.89
C LYS A 357 21.38 -23.51 -11.31
N LYS A 358 20.74 -24.68 -11.46
CA LYS A 358 20.16 -25.12 -12.74
C LYS A 358 18.84 -24.43 -13.08
N LEU A 359 18.14 -23.83 -12.12
CA LEU A 359 16.88 -23.12 -12.37
C LEU A 359 17.08 -21.60 -12.52
N LYS A 360 18.34 -21.13 -12.47
CA LYS A 360 18.65 -19.70 -12.60
C LYS A 360 18.37 -19.23 -14.03
N LEU A 361 17.47 -18.25 -14.15
CA LEU A 361 17.06 -17.64 -15.41
C LEU A 361 18.16 -16.75 -16.01
N THR A 362 18.16 -16.66 -17.33
CA THR A 362 18.87 -15.59 -18.06
C THR A 362 17.99 -14.34 -18.19
N VAL A 363 18.58 -13.17 -18.46
CA VAL A 363 17.81 -11.91 -18.62
C VAL A 363 16.76 -12.01 -19.75
N PRO A 364 17.07 -12.52 -20.96
CA PRO A 364 16.07 -12.66 -22.02
C PRO A 364 14.95 -13.65 -21.68
N GLU A 365 15.28 -14.73 -20.96
CA GLU A 365 14.31 -15.71 -20.47
C GLU A 365 13.37 -15.09 -19.44
N TYR A 366 13.92 -14.32 -18.49
CA TYR A 366 13.14 -13.57 -17.50
C TYR A 366 12.14 -12.61 -18.17
N HIS A 367 12.56 -11.84 -19.18
CA HIS A 367 11.64 -10.94 -19.89
C HIS A 367 10.51 -11.69 -20.58
N GLN A 368 10.79 -12.82 -21.25
CA GLN A 368 9.73 -13.62 -21.87
C GLN A 368 8.77 -14.20 -20.83
N LEU A 369 9.28 -14.77 -19.74
CA LEU A 369 8.47 -15.29 -18.64
C LEU A 369 7.60 -14.20 -18.00
N HIS A 370 8.14 -12.99 -17.82
CA HIS A 370 7.39 -11.86 -17.30
C HIS A 370 6.26 -11.41 -18.23
N ARG A 371 6.45 -11.49 -19.56
CA ARG A 371 5.36 -11.25 -20.52
C ARG A 371 4.28 -12.32 -20.44
N ALA A 372 4.68 -13.58 -20.35
CA ALA A 372 3.76 -14.72 -20.23
C ALA A 372 3.01 -14.75 -18.89
N PHE A 373 3.56 -14.14 -17.84
CA PHE A 373 2.95 -14.15 -16.51
C PHE A 373 1.58 -13.46 -16.53
N MET A 374 0.53 -14.21 -16.16
CA MET A 374 -0.84 -13.73 -16.02
C MET A 374 -1.32 -13.95 -14.58
N GLY A 375 -2.20 -13.06 -14.11
CA GLY A 375 -2.86 -13.21 -12.82
C GLY A 375 -4.06 -14.16 -12.90
N GLY A 376 -4.94 -14.09 -11.90
CA GLY A 376 -6.19 -14.86 -11.89
C GLY A 376 -7.09 -14.51 -13.09
N PHE A 377 -7.89 -15.49 -13.51
CA PHE A 377 -8.93 -15.27 -14.51
C PHE A 377 -10.16 -14.64 -13.83
N THR A 378 -10.35 -13.35 -14.07
CA THR A 378 -11.56 -12.62 -13.70
C THR A 378 -12.20 -12.10 -14.98
N HIS A 379 -13.47 -12.43 -15.18
CA HIS A 379 -14.24 -12.03 -16.35
C HIS A 379 -15.73 -12.01 -16.00
N CYS A 380 -16.46 -11.08 -16.59
CA CYS A 380 -17.91 -11.00 -16.49
C CYS A 380 -18.51 -11.41 -17.83
N SER A 381 -19.47 -12.33 -17.81
CA SER A 381 -20.18 -12.72 -19.03
C SER A 381 -20.89 -11.51 -19.64
N ALA A 382 -20.66 -11.28 -20.94
CA ALA A 382 -21.28 -10.17 -21.67
C ALA A 382 -22.81 -10.22 -21.63
N ARG A 383 -23.40 -11.42 -21.44
CA ARG A 383 -24.86 -11.61 -21.36
C ARG A 383 -25.49 -11.08 -20.07
N PHE A 384 -24.71 -10.95 -19.00
CA PHE A 384 -25.21 -10.56 -17.67
C PHE A 384 -24.65 -9.22 -17.20
N SER A 385 -23.85 -8.54 -18.02
CA SER A 385 -23.29 -7.24 -17.69
C SER A 385 -24.41 -6.18 -17.63
N GLY A 386 -24.46 -5.42 -16.52
CA GLY A 386 -25.48 -4.40 -16.29
C GLY A 386 -26.88 -4.93 -15.92
N ILE A 387 -27.02 -6.23 -15.66
CA ILE A 387 -28.31 -6.87 -15.35
C ILE A 387 -28.30 -7.41 -13.92
N THR A 388 -29.36 -7.12 -13.16
CA THR A 388 -29.58 -7.72 -11.84
C THR A 388 -30.07 -9.16 -12.00
N VAL A 389 -29.24 -10.12 -11.61
CA VAL A 389 -29.59 -11.55 -11.62
C VAL A 389 -30.10 -11.95 -10.23
N GLN A 390 -31.25 -12.61 -10.19
CA GLN A 390 -31.85 -13.13 -8.94
C GLN A 390 -31.54 -14.62 -8.78
N ASN A 391 -31.57 -15.12 -7.54
CA ASN A 391 -31.34 -16.55 -7.22
C ASN A 391 -29.95 -17.06 -7.68
N VAL A 392 -28.88 -16.32 -7.36
CA VAL A 392 -27.50 -16.68 -7.70
C VAL A 392 -26.87 -17.57 -6.63
N ASP A 393 -26.01 -18.49 -7.06
CA ASP A 393 -25.15 -19.31 -6.20
C ASP A 393 -23.67 -19.01 -6.51
N SER A 394 -22.77 -19.30 -5.56
CA SER A 394 -21.34 -19.01 -5.65
C SER A 394 -20.49 -20.22 -5.28
N PHE A 395 -19.64 -20.65 -6.22
CA PHE A 395 -18.71 -21.76 -6.01
C PHE A 395 -17.27 -21.23 -5.90
N ASP A 396 -16.57 -21.60 -4.84
CA ASP A 396 -15.17 -21.22 -4.62
C ASP A 396 -14.30 -22.47 -4.35
N PHE A 397 -13.14 -22.53 -4.98
CA PHE A 397 -12.16 -23.59 -4.77
C PHE A 397 -11.37 -23.32 -3.49
N THR A 398 -11.51 -24.20 -2.51
CA THR A 398 -10.75 -24.08 -1.26
C THR A 398 -9.25 -24.24 -1.53
N SER A 399 -8.49 -23.14 -1.41
CA SER A 399 -7.03 -23.13 -1.57
C SER A 399 -6.56 -23.59 -2.97
N SER A 400 -7.13 -22.97 -4.02
CA SER A 400 -6.85 -23.30 -5.42
C SER A 400 -5.35 -23.40 -5.77
N TYR A 401 -4.54 -22.37 -5.49
CA TYR A 401 -3.10 -22.41 -5.81
C TYR A 401 -2.33 -23.52 -5.07
N PRO A 402 -2.48 -23.69 -3.74
CA PRO A 402 -1.90 -24.85 -3.05
C PRO A 402 -2.28 -26.21 -3.64
N ALA A 403 -3.52 -26.40 -4.07
CA ALA A 403 -3.95 -27.66 -4.69
C ALA A 403 -3.16 -27.92 -5.99
N VAL A 404 -3.03 -26.90 -6.85
CA VAL A 404 -2.27 -26.96 -8.10
C VAL A 404 -0.76 -27.18 -7.86
N LEU A 405 -0.18 -26.58 -6.81
CA LEU A 405 1.21 -26.83 -6.40
C LEU A 405 1.50 -28.29 -6.04
N LEU A 406 0.47 -29.03 -5.61
CA LEU A 406 0.59 -30.43 -5.23
C LEU A 406 0.26 -31.40 -6.39
N SER A 407 -0.68 -31.03 -7.27
CA SER A 407 -1.18 -31.93 -8.34
C SER A 407 -0.39 -31.82 -9.65
N GLU A 408 0.13 -30.65 -9.99
CA GLU A 408 0.67 -30.36 -11.32
C GLU A 408 2.20 -30.49 -11.41
N GLN A 409 2.69 -30.51 -12.65
CA GLN A 409 4.12 -30.52 -12.97
C GLN A 409 4.61 -29.13 -13.41
N TYR A 410 5.86 -28.84 -13.08
CA TYR A 410 6.50 -27.53 -13.19
C TYR A 410 7.79 -27.60 -14.03
N PRO A 411 8.30 -26.46 -14.53
CA PRO A 411 9.59 -26.40 -15.21
C PRO A 411 10.75 -26.69 -14.24
N MET A 412 11.37 -27.87 -14.37
CA MET A 412 12.42 -28.38 -13.48
C MET A 412 13.79 -28.52 -14.18
N SER A 413 14.08 -27.62 -15.12
CA SER A 413 15.38 -27.50 -15.79
C SER A 413 15.68 -26.06 -16.22
N LYS A 414 16.86 -25.83 -16.78
CA LYS A 414 17.10 -24.63 -17.61
C LYS A 414 16.19 -24.65 -18.83
N ALA A 415 15.87 -23.48 -19.35
CA ALA A 415 15.28 -23.34 -20.67
C ALA A 415 16.20 -23.93 -21.74
N GLU A 416 15.60 -24.68 -22.65
CA GLU A 416 16.18 -25.05 -23.94
C GLU A 416 15.43 -24.26 -25.02
N VAL A 417 16.15 -23.46 -25.81
CA VAL A 417 15.56 -22.76 -26.96
C VAL A 417 15.55 -23.73 -28.13
N VAL A 418 14.38 -23.95 -28.70
CA VAL A 418 14.20 -24.85 -29.84
C VAL A 418 13.50 -24.14 -30.98
N LYS A 419 13.83 -24.50 -32.22
CA LYS A 419 13.11 -24.04 -33.39
C LYS A 419 12.01 -25.05 -33.70
N VAL A 420 10.77 -24.56 -33.77
CA VAL A 420 9.60 -25.38 -34.11
C VAL A 420 9.26 -25.15 -35.59
N ASN A 421 9.40 -26.18 -36.42
CA ASN A 421 9.23 -26.08 -37.87
C ASN A 421 7.93 -26.72 -38.37
N SER A 422 7.21 -27.44 -37.51
CA SER A 422 5.93 -28.08 -37.88
C SER A 422 4.94 -28.12 -36.71
N VAL A 423 3.66 -28.30 -37.04
CA VAL A 423 2.59 -28.50 -36.05
C VAL A 423 2.83 -29.78 -35.22
N SER A 424 3.40 -30.81 -35.83
CA SER A 424 3.73 -32.05 -35.12
C SER A 424 4.83 -31.82 -34.07
N GLU A 425 5.86 -31.05 -34.40
CA GLU A 425 6.90 -30.66 -33.44
C GLU A 425 6.33 -29.78 -32.32
N LEU A 426 5.43 -28.83 -32.66
CA LEU A 426 4.76 -28.00 -31.67
C LEU A 426 4.00 -28.87 -30.66
N LYS A 427 3.19 -29.80 -31.16
CA LYS A 427 2.42 -30.73 -30.33
C LYS A 427 3.31 -31.60 -29.47
N HIS A 428 4.36 -32.18 -30.05
CA HIS A 428 5.32 -33.01 -29.32
C HIS A 428 5.96 -32.25 -28.14
N ASN A 429 6.34 -30.98 -28.36
CA ASN A 429 6.92 -30.17 -27.30
C ASN A 429 5.91 -29.85 -26.20
N ILE A 430 4.69 -29.42 -26.57
CA ILE A 430 3.61 -29.13 -25.62
C ILE A 430 3.25 -30.36 -24.79
N ASP A 431 3.17 -31.55 -25.39
CA ASP A 431 2.76 -32.76 -24.68
C ASP A 431 3.83 -33.24 -23.67
N LEU A 432 5.12 -33.05 -23.97
CA LEU A 432 6.23 -33.61 -23.16
C LEU A 432 6.93 -32.61 -22.24
N TYR A 433 6.87 -31.31 -22.53
CA TYR A 433 7.66 -30.27 -21.86
C TYR A 433 6.78 -29.11 -21.41
N CYS A 434 7.13 -28.48 -20.28
CA CYS A 434 6.61 -27.15 -19.98
C CYS A 434 7.18 -26.21 -21.05
N CYS A 435 6.34 -25.40 -21.68
CA CYS A 435 6.76 -24.53 -22.78
C CYS A 435 6.34 -23.09 -22.51
N VAL A 436 7.17 -22.16 -22.96
CA VAL A 436 6.84 -20.73 -23.03
C VAL A 436 7.29 -20.23 -24.38
N PHE A 437 6.37 -19.60 -25.11
CA PHE A 437 6.66 -19.18 -26.46
C PHE A 437 5.84 -17.97 -26.90
N ASP A 438 6.42 -17.24 -27.85
CA ASP A 438 5.73 -16.17 -28.56
C ASP A 438 4.91 -16.80 -29.69
N VAL A 439 3.66 -16.37 -29.84
CA VAL A 439 2.77 -16.82 -30.92
C VAL A 439 1.97 -15.64 -31.45
N GLU A 440 1.80 -15.61 -32.76
CA GLU A 440 0.92 -14.67 -33.45
C GLU A 440 -0.19 -15.46 -34.14
N PHE A 441 -1.43 -15.14 -33.79
CA PHE A 441 -2.64 -15.73 -34.38
C PHE A 441 -3.13 -14.85 -35.54
N THR A 442 -3.67 -15.48 -36.59
CA THR A 442 -4.39 -14.84 -37.69
C THR A 442 -5.85 -15.28 -37.69
N ASP A 443 -6.76 -14.35 -37.88
CA ASP A 443 -8.23 -14.55 -37.87
C ASP A 443 -8.71 -15.30 -36.62
N LEU A 444 -8.38 -14.76 -35.44
CA LEU A 444 -8.75 -15.36 -34.17
C LEU A 444 -10.23 -15.07 -33.88
N GLU A 445 -11.01 -16.14 -33.72
CA GLU A 445 -12.45 -16.08 -33.45
C GLU A 445 -12.83 -16.99 -32.28
N PRO A 446 -13.84 -16.64 -31.47
CA PRO A 446 -14.24 -17.44 -30.34
C PRO A 446 -15.01 -18.69 -30.80
N THR A 447 -14.74 -19.84 -30.20
CA THR A 447 -15.61 -21.02 -30.30
C THR A 447 -16.72 -20.98 -29.25
N MET A 448 -16.51 -20.21 -28.17
CA MET A 448 -17.47 -19.98 -27.09
C MET A 448 -17.67 -18.49 -26.88
N ILE A 449 -18.91 -18.00 -27.08
CA ILE A 449 -19.23 -16.56 -27.07
C ILE A 449 -18.98 -15.92 -25.69
N ASN A 450 -19.17 -16.67 -24.60
CA ASN A 450 -19.14 -16.10 -23.25
C ASN A 450 -17.78 -16.20 -22.54
N GLU A 451 -16.85 -17.00 -23.06
CA GLU A 451 -15.59 -17.32 -22.37
C GLU A 451 -14.40 -16.78 -23.16
N ASN A 452 -14.04 -15.52 -22.86
CA ASN A 452 -12.94 -14.84 -23.56
C ASN A 452 -11.66 -14.90 -22.72
N TYR A 453 -10.82 -15.90 -22.99
CA TYR A 453 -9.61 -16.15 -22.19
C TYR A 453 -8.51 -15.07 -22.32
N ILE A 454 -8.20 -14.64 -23.55
CA ILE A 454 -7.01 -13.84 -23.86
C ILE A 454 -7.16 -12.39 -23.33
N PRO A 455 -6.31 -11.92 -22.40
CA PRO A 455 -6.32 -10.53 -21.96
C PRO A 455 -5.64 -9.61 -22.98
N LYS A 456 -6.35 -8.58 -23.45
CA LYS A 456 -5.85 -7.60 -24.43
C LYS A 456 -4.58 -6.90 -23.96
N SER A 457 -4.46 -6.62 -22.66
CA SER A 457 -3.28 -5.97 -22.07
C SER A 457 -2.00 -6.80 -22.14
N LYS A 458 -2.08 -8.09 -22.50
CA LYS A 458 -0.92 -8.98 -22.73
C LYS A 458 -0.62 -9.19 -24.22
N CYS A 459 -1.46 -8.67 -25.10
CA CYS A 459 -1.31 -8.79 -26.54
C CYS A 459 -0.40 -7.68 -27.09
N TYR A 460 0.25 -7.97 -28.22
CA TYR A 460 1.00 -7.02 -29.03
C TYR A 460 0.68 -7.27 -30.50
N ASN A 461 0.93 -6.28 -31.36
CA ASN A 461 0.59 -6.34 -32.79
C ASN A 461 -0.88 -6.73 -33.03
N ILE A 462 -1.80 -6.10 -32.30
CA ILE A 462 -3.22 -6.41 -32.38
C ILE A 462 -3.92 -5.55 -33.44
N GLU A 463 -4.69 -6.19 -34.30
CA GLU A 463 -5.41 -5.57 -35.42
C GLU A 463 -6.89 -5.97 -35.38
N ASP A 464 -7.78 -5.03 -35.69
CA ASP A 464 -9.25 -5.21 -35.74
C ASP A 464 -9.85 -5.94 -34.53
N CYS A 465 -9.38 -5.60 -33.32
CA CYS A 465 -9.78 -6.28 -32.10
C CYS A 465 -11.19 -5.89 -31.64
N VAL A 466 -12.04 -6.90 -31.48
CA VAL A 466 -13.27 -6.80 -30.69
C VAL A 466 -12.97 -7.23 -29.26
N GLU A 467 -13.33 -6.40 -28.29
CA GLU A 467 -13.02 -6.60 -26.87
C GLU A 467 -14.28 -6.80 -26.02
N ASN A 468 -14.17 -7.62 -24.98
CA ASN A 468 -15.14 -7.80 -23.93
C ASN A 468 -14.47 -7.68 -22.56
N ASN A 469 -14.61 -6.53 -21.89
CA ASN A 469 -14.09 -6.27 -20.54
C ASN A 469 -12.59 -6.64 -20.37
N GLY A 470 -11.72 -6.06 -21.19
CA GLY A 470 -10.28 -6.35 -21.12
C GLY A 470 -9.85 -7.62 -21.87
N ARG A 471 -10.78 -8.39 -22.45
CA ARG A 471 -10.51 -9.67 -23.12
C ARG A 471 -10.75 -9.60 -24.63
N VAL A 472 -9.90 -10.26 -25.41
CA VAL A 472 -10.04 -10.36 -26.87
C VAL A 472 -11.17 -11.32 -27.19
N VAL A 473 -12.21 -10.86 -27.89
CA VAL A 473 -13.27 -11.70 -28.43
C VAL A 473 -12.84 -12.24 -29.79
N SER A 474 -12.42 -11.34 -30.67
CA SER A 474 -11.92 -11.67 -32.01
C SER A 474 -10.93 -10.60 -32.48
N CYS A 475 -10.05 -10.96 -33.42
CA CYS A 475 -9.10 -10.05 -34.05
C CYS A 475 -8.57 -10.65 -35.35
N SER A 476 -8.20 -9.80 -36.31
CA SER A 476 -7.55 -10.24 -37.55
C SER A 476 -6.12 -10.71 -37.28
N ARG A 477 -5.43 -10.06 -36.33
CA ARG A 477 -4.09 -10.41 -35.88
C ARG A 477 -3.91 -10.17 -34.40
N CYS A 478 -3.22 -11.09 -33.71
CA CYS A 478 -2.84 -10.91 -32.31
C CYS A 478 -1.57 -11.69 -31.95
N GLY A 479 -0.53 -10.98 -31.54
CA GLY A 479 0.65 -11.53 -30.90
C GLY A 479 0.50 -11.64 -29.38
N ILE A 480 0.97 -12.74 -28.80
CA ILE A 480 1.00 -12.97 -27.35
C ILE A 480 2.18 -13.87 -26.96
N THR A 481 2.67 -13.76 -25.74
CA THR A 481 3.57 -14.76 -25.15
C THR A 481 2.76 -15.62 -24.19
N LEU A 482 2.80 -16.94 -24.32
CA LEU A 482 1.97 -17.83 -23.53
C LEU A 482 2.70 -19.12 -23.12
N THR A 483 2.13 -19.82 -22.14
CA THR A 483 2.56 -21.16 -21.72
C THR A 483 1.86 -22.26 -22.51
N ASP A 484 2.35 -23.50 -22.42
CA ASP A 484 1.65 -24.67 -22.96
C ASP A 484 0.23 -24.84 -22.39
N VAL A 485 0.02 -24.49 -21.12
CA VAL A 485 -1.30 -24.55 -20.46
C VAL A 485 -2.25 -23.54 -21.08
N ASP A 486 -1.79 -22.29 -21.22
CA ASP A 486 -2.57 -21.21 -21.84
C ASP A 486 -2.94 -21.55 -23.29
N PHE A 487 -1.99 -22.09 -24.07
CA PHE A 487 -2.24 -22.51 -25.44
C PHE A 487 -3.31 -23.60 -25.52
N ASN A 488 -3.27 -24.57 -24.61
CA ASN A 488 -4.27 -25.62 -24.54
C ASN A 488 -5.67 -25.09 -24.16
N ILE A 489 -5.76 -24.03 -23.35
CA ILE A 489 -7.03 -23.33 -23.07
C ILE A 489 -7.51 -22.57 -24.31
N ILE A 490 -6.62 -21.82 -24.97
CA ILE A 490 -6.94 -21.05 -26.19
C ILE A 490 -7.45 -21.96 -27.30
N ARG A 491 -6.87 -23.15 -27.48
CA ARG A 491 -7.37 -24.16 -28.42
C ARG A 491 -8.81 -24.64 -28.17
N LYS A 492 -9.29 -24.51 -26.93
CA LYS A 492 -10.66 -24.88 -26.55
C LYS A 492 -11.63 -23.71 -26.73
N CYS A 493 -11.15 -22.48 -26.53
CA CYS A 493 -11.95 -21.26 -26.53
C CYS A 493 -11.97 -20.51 -27.86
N TYR A 494 -11.00 -20.78 -28.76
CA TYR A 494 -10.84 -20.07 -30.02
C TYR A 494 -10.52 -21.00 -31.18
N LYS A 495 -10.80 -20.50 -32.38
CA LYS A 495 -10.32 -21.01 -33.67
C LYS A 495 -9.55 -19.90 -34.38
N TRP A 496 -8.68 -20.28 -35.30
CA TRP A 496 -7.85 -19.36 -36.08
C TRP A 496 -7.51 -19.96 -37.44
N SER A 497 -7.13 -19.11 -38.40
CA SER A 497 -6.73 -19.56 -39.74
C SER A 497 -5.29 -20.07 -39.76
N SER A 498 -4.37 -19.36 -39.09
CA SER A 498 -2.96 -19.76 -39.00
C SER A 498 -2.27 -19.19 -37.75
N ILE A 499 -1.11 -19.74 -37.43
CA ILE A 499 -0.25 -19.25 -36.35
C ILE A 499 1.19 -19.13 -36.82
N LYS A 500 1.91 -18.16 -36.26
CA LYS A 500 3.36 -18.03 -36.38
C LYS A 500 4.00 -18.20 -35.01
N ILE A 501 4.93 -19.15 -34.89
CA ILE A 501 5.69 -19.38 -33.66
C ILE A 501 6.96 -18.54 -33.67
N GLY A 502 7.15 -17.74 -32.63
CA GLY A 502 8.36 -16.95 -32.38
C GLY A 502 9.36 -17.71 -31.51
N THR A 503 9.95 -17.02 -30.52
CA THR A 503 10.94 -17.64 -29.63
C THR A 503 10.28 -18.73 -28.78
N PHE A 504 10.69 -19.98 -28.95
CA PHE A 504 10.14 -21.13 -28.23
C PHE A 504 11.13 -21.68 -27.22
N ARG A 505 10.75 -21.70 -25.93
CA ARG A 505 11.52 -22.27 -24.83
C ARG A 505 10.79 -23.47 -24.25
N ARG A 506 11.51 -24.55 -24.00
CA ARG A 506 10.99 -25.74 -23.31
C ARG A 506 11.80 -26.07 -22.06
N TYR A 507 11.13 -26.69 -21.09
CA TYR A 507 11.68 -27.11 -19.81
C TYR A 507 11.26 -28.54 -19.51
N LYS A 508 12.15 -29.32 -18.90
CA LYS A 508 11.78 -30.66 -18.41
C LYS A 508 10.69 -30.53 -17.36
N ARG A 509 9.58 -31.24 -17.55
CA ARG A 509 8.50 -31.30 -16.56
C ARG A 509 8.94 -32.12 -15.35
N GLY A 510 8.52 -31.70 -14.17
CA GLY A 510 8.66 -32.48 -12.95
C GLY A 510 7.83 -31.90 -11.82
N TYR A 511 7.53 -32.73 -10.83
CA TYR A 511 6.90 -32.25 -9.60
C TYR A 511 7.86 -31.36 -8.81
N LEU A 512 7.29 -30.51 -7.95
CA LEU A 512 8.08 -29.75 -6.99
C LEU A 512 8.90 -30.70 -6.07
N PRO A 513 10.06 -30.24 -5.57
CA PRO A 513 10.81 -31.01 -4.58
C PRO A 513 9.93 -31.43 -3.40
N LYS A 514 10.13 -32.67 -2.94
CA LYS A 514 9.33 -33.28 -1.86
C LYS A 514 9.26 -32.38 -0.63
N GLU A 515 10.36 -31.71 -0.29
CA GLU A 515 10.46 -30.82 0.87
C GLU A 515 9.52 -29.62 0.75
N ILE A 516 9.29 -29.09 -0.47
CA ILE A 516 8.32 -28.02 -0.72
C ILE A 516 6.90 -28.56 -0.60
N ILE A 517 6.61 -29.71 -1.22
CA ILE A 517 5.30 -30.38 -1.14
C ILE A 517 4.92 -30.63 0.33
N MET A 518 5.83 -31.18 1.13
CA MET A 518 5.59 -31.42 2.56
C MET A 518 5.37 -30.12 3.33
N SER A 519 6.10 -29.05 2.99
CA SER A 519 5.90 -27.73 3.61
C SER A 519 4.47 -27.21 3.37
N ILE A 520 3.96 -27.35 2.13
CA ILE A 520 2.59 -26.96 1.78
C ILE A 520 1.57 -27.79 2.56
N LEU A 521 1.76 -29.12 2.62
CA LEU A 521 0.87 -30.01 3.37
C LEU A 521 0.84 -29.70 4.86
N THR A 522 1.98 -29.37 5.47
CA THR A 522 2.06 -28.93 6.87
C THR A 522 1.30 -27.63 7.08
N LEU A 523 1.57 -26.60 6.28
CA LEU A 523 0.89 -25.30 6.37
C LEU A 523 -0.63 -25.44 6.15
N TYR A 524 -1.05 -26.32 5.24
CA TYR A 524 -2.46 -26.61 5.01
C TYR A 524 -3.10 -27.32 6.19
N LYS A 525 -2.45 -28.36 6.74
CA LYS A 525 -2.91 -29.07 7.94
C LYS A 525 -3.08 -28.09 9.10
N ASP A 526 -2.08 -27.26 9.37
CA ASP A 526 -2.11 -26.28 10.45
C ASP A 526 -3.24 -25.27 10.24
N LYS A 527 -3.41 -24.73 9.01
CA LYS A 527 -4.55 -23.89 8.65
C LYS A 527 -5.90 -24.57 8.94
N THR A 528 -6.06 -25.86 8.64
CA THR A 528 -7.33 -26.56 8.87
C THR A 528 -7.59 -26.88 10.35
N MET A 529 -6.55 -27.29 11.08
CA MET A 529 -6.66 -27.67 12.49
C MET A 529 -6.81 -26.49 13.44
N LEU A 530 -6.24 -25.34 13.09
CA LEU A 530 -6.27 -24.13 13.92
C LEU A 530 -7.50 -23.26 13.63
N LYS A 531 -8.28 -23.55 12.58
CA LYS A 531 -9.46 -22.77 12.21
C LYS A 531 -10.55 -22.92 13.28
N GLY A 532 -10.91 -21.81 13.92
CA GLY A 532 -11.98 -21.77 14.93
C GLY A 532 -11.57 -22.31 16.31
N VAL A 533 -10.28 -22.59 16.53
CA VAL A 533 -9.76 -22.98 17.85
C VAL A 533 -9.46 -21.73 18.67
N LYS A 534 -10.16 -21.58 19.80
CA LYS A 534 -10.00 -20.43 20.71
C LYS A 534 -8.56 -20.35 21.22
N GLY A 535 -7.91 -19.20 21.03
CA GLY A 535 -6.51 -18.96 21.41
C GLY A 535 -5.47 -19.43 20.39
N LYS A 536 -5.89 -19.83 19.18
CA LYS A 536 -5.03 -20.24 18.05
C LYS A 536 -5.28 -19.44 16.77
N GLU A 537 -6.02 -18.35 16.88
CA GLU A 537 -6.40 -17.47 15.77
C GLU A 537 -5.16 -16.90 15.06
N THR A 538 -4.11 -16.60 15.81
CA THR A 538 -2.85 -16.04 15.30
C THR A 538 -2.04 -17.06 14.51
N GLU A 539 -1.85 -18.28 15.04
CA GLU A 539 -1.18 -19.35 14.31
C GLU A 539 -1.98 -19.75 13.06
N TYR A 540 -3.31 -19.67 13.10
CA TYR A 540 -4.16 -19.82 11.93
C TYR A 540 -3.89 -18.75 10.87
N LEU A 541 -3.91 -17.46 11.23
CA LEU A 541 -3.65 -16.34 10.31
C LEU A 541 -2.24 -16.43 9.70
N LYS A 542 -1.23 -16.75 10.52
CA LYS A 542 0.15 -16.98 10.08
C LYS A 542 0.21 -18.14 9.08
N SER A 543 -0.37 -19.29 9.40
CA SER A 543 -0.38 -20.46 8.52
C SER A 543 -1.11 -20.20 7.20
N LYS A 544 -2.25 -19.50 7.24
CA LYS A 544 -3.02 -19.10 6.06
C LYS A 544 -2.21 -18.16 5.16
N GLY A 545 -1.58 -17.13 5.73
CA GLY A 545 -0.75 -16.18 5.00
C GLY A 545 0.47 -16.85 4.37
N LEU A 546 1.14 -17.71 5.13
CA LEU A 546 2.31 -18.46 4.66
C LEU A 546 1.96 -19.42 3.52
N LEU A 547 0.83 -20.14 3.62
CA LEU A 547 0.40 -21.11 2.60
C LEU A 547 0.23 -20.47 1.22
N ASN A 548 -0.47 -19.33 1.15
CA ASN A 548 -0.67 -18.64 -0.12
C ASN A 548 0.62 -18.03 -0.66
N SER A 549 1.54 -17.65 0.22
CA SER A 549 2.84 -17.04 -0.12
C SER A 549 3.89 -18.03 -0.64
N VAL A 550 3.55 -19.32 -0.77
CA VAL A 550 4.46 -20.33 -1.35
C VAL A 550 4.56 -20.17 -2.88
N TYR A 551 3.44 -19.78 -3.52
CA TYR A 551 3.39 -19.31 -4.91
C TYR A 551 3.96 -17.90 -4.98
#